data_AF-A0AAT9HKE0-F1
#
_entry.id   AF-A0AAT9HKE0-F1
#
_cell.length_a   1.000
_cell.length_b   1.000
_cell.length_c   1.000
_cell.angle_alpha   90.00
_cell.angle_beta   90.00
_cell.angle_gamma   90.00
#
_symmetry.space_group_name_H-M   'P 1'
#
loop_
_entity.id
_entity.type
_entity.pdbx_description
1 polymer ?
#
loop_
_entity_poly.entity_id
_entity_poly.type
_entity_poly.pdbx_seq_one_letter_code
_entity_poly.pdbx_strand_id
1 'polypeptide(L)'
;MDHSSVLALFDRELREGARPEGPGARVERVGAVVRHTGPAHGWNGVVWSGLESAADADAAIAEQIAYFGGLGREFEWKLYGHDRPVELGERLLAAGFVPEPVETLMIGEIAGALLDAEPPQGSGWCRSPTGRASI
;
A
#
# COMPACT_ATOMS: atom_id res chain seq x y z
N MET A 1 6.57 19.50 11.62
CA MET A 1 5.69 18.33 11.44
C MET A 1 5.85 17.35 12.61
N ASP A 2 4.78 16.99 13.31
CA ASP A 2 4.81 15.88 14.27
C ASP A 2 4.74 14.55 13.52
N HIS A 3 5.81 13.75 13.61
CA HIS A 3 5.92 12.48 12.88
C HIS A 3 4.81 11.50 13.24
N SER A 4 4.44 11.40 14.52
CA SER A 4 3.43 10.43 14.97
C SER A 4 2.05 10.75 14.41
N SER A 5 1.65 12.02 14.49
CA SER A 5 0.39 12.49 13.89
C SER A 5 0.36 12.32 12.38
N VAL A 6 1.48 12.54 11.70
CA VAL A 6 1.53 12.43 10.23
C VAL A 6 1.58 10.97 9.76
N LEU A 7 2.23 10.06 10.48
CA LEU A 7 2.13 8.63 10.21
C LEU A 7 0.69 8.13 10.41
N ALA A 8 0.02 8.55 11.49
CA ALA A 8 -1.39 8.21 11.72
C ALA A 8 -2.32 8.77 10.63
N LEU A 9 -2.02 9.98 10.12
CA LEU A 9 -2.73 10.58 9.00
C LEU A 9 -2.52 9.77 7.71
N PHE A 10 -1.27 9.41 7.42
CA PHE A 10 -0.89 8.58 6.29
C PHE A 10 -1.60 7.21 6.32
N ASP A 11 -1.57 6.53 7.46
CA ASP A 11 -2.24 5.24 7.63
C ASP A 11 -3.74 5.35 7.41
N ARG A 12 -4.39 6.34 8.04
CA ARG A 12 -5.84 6.51 7.91
C ARG A 12 -6.27 6.83 6.49
N GLU A 13 -5.55 7.74 5.81
CA GLU A 13 -6.02 8.29 4.53
C GLU A 13 -5.56 7.46 3.33
N LEU A 14 -4.30 7.04 3.30
CA LEU A 14 -3.74 6.34 2.15
C LEU A 14 -3.81 4.82 2.27
N ARG A 15 -3.81 4.27 3.48
CA ARG A 15 -3.77 2.81 3.70
C ARG A 15 -5.14 2.26 4.08
N GLU A 16 -5.67 2.60 5.25
CA GLU A 16 -7.00 2.19 5.71
C GLU A 16 -8.10 2.75 4.79
N GLY A 17 -7.95 4.01 4.39
CA GLY A 17 -8.80 4.74 3.46
C GLY A 17 -8.64 4.36 1.99
N ALA A 18 -7.75 3.42 1.63
CA ALA A 18 -7.40 3.09 0.25
C ALA A 18 -8.63 2.88 -0.65
N ARG A 19 -8.57 3.41 -1.87
CA ARG A 19 -9.62 3.27 -2.89
C ARG A 19 -9.08 2.41 -4.04
N PRO A 20 -9.95 1.73 -4.79
CA PRO A 20 -9.52 1.02 -5.99
C PRO A 20 -8.77 1.94 -6.96
N GLU A 21 -7.59 1.53 -7.42
CA GLU A 21 -6.72 2.34 -8.26
C GLU A 21 -7.12 2.38 -9.74
N GLY A 22 -8.23 1.72 -10.11
CA GLY A 22 -8.76 1.75 -11.47
C GLY A 22 -9.86 0.72 -11.74
N PRO A 23 -10.35 0.64 -12.99
CA PRO A 23 -11.35 -0.33 -13.40
C PRO A 23 -10.91 -1.77 -13.12
N GLY A 24 -11.80 -2.57 -12.51
CA GLY A 24 -11.53 -3.97 -12.18
C GLY A 24 -10.68 -4.20 -10.93
N ALA A 25 -10.11 -3.15 -10.34
CA ALA A 25 -9.51 -3.22 -9.01
C ALA A 25 -10.60 -3.24 -7.92
N ARG A 26 -10.31 -3.90 -6.81
CA ARG A 26 -11.18 -3.97 -5.64
C ARG A 26 -10.38 -3.71 -4.39
N VAL A 27 -10.97 -2.98 -3.45
CA VAL A 27 -10.43 -2.81 -2.11
C VAL A 27 -11.46 -3.28 -1.11
N GLU A 28 -11.09 -4.29 -0.33
CA GLU A 28 -11.96 -4.94 0.65
C GLU A 28 -11.43 -4.69 2.05
N ARG A 29 -12.35 -4.52 3.00
CA ARG A 29 -12.05 -4.44 4.44
C ARG A 29 -12.51 -5.76 5.04
N VAL A 30 -11.57 -6.60 5.42
CA VAL A 30 -11.85 -7.95 5.92
C VAL A 30 -11.20 -8.07 7.28
N GLY A 31 -12.03 -8.11 8.33
CA GLY A 31 -11.54 -7.98 9.70
C GLY A 31 -10.72 -6.70 9.88
N ALA A 32 -9.50 -6.86 10.41
CA ALA A 32 -8.55 -5.78 10.64
C ALA A 32 -7.59 -5.54 9.45
N VAL A 33 -7.89 -6.06 8.26
CA VAL A 33 -7.04 -5.94 7.07
C VAL A 33 -7.77 -5.16 5.97
N VAL A 34 -7.02 -4.27 5.30
CA VAL A 34 -7.44 -3.71 4.00
C VAL A 34 -6.64 -4.40 2.91
N ARG A 35 -7.36 -5.12 2.04
CA ARG A 35 -6.78 -5.87 0.92
C ARG A 35 -7.16 -5.22 -0.40
N HIS A 36 -6.17 -5.05 -1.27
CA HIS A 36 -6.33 -4.68 -2.68
C HIS A 36 -6.23 -5.93 -3.56
N THR A 37 -7.15 -6.08 -4.52
CA THR A 37 -7.10 -7.11 -5.57
C THR A 37 -7.21 -6.42 -6.93
N GLY A 38 -6.19 -6.55 -7.75
CA GLY A 38 -6.15 -5.97 -9.09
C GLY A 38 -6.90 -6.80 -10.13
N PRO A 39 -7.03 -6.27 -11.37
CA PRO A 39 -7.49 -7.06 -12.53
C PRO A 39 -6.53 -8.24 -12.84
N ALA A 40 -6.75 -8.97 -13.94
CA ALA A 40 -6.01 -10.22 -14.24
C ALA A 40 -4.47 -10.13 -14.13
N HIS A 41 -3.88 -8.98 -14.47
CA HIS A 41 -2.44 -8.71 -14.37
C HIS A 41 -2.14 -7.51 -13.45
N GLY A 42 -3.10 -7.16 -12.58
CA GLY A 42 -2.94 -6.07 -11.63
C GLY A 42 -2.26 -6.52 -10.34
N TRP A 43 -1.74 -5.54 -9.61
CA TRP A 43 -1.14 -5.75 -8.30
C TRP A 43 -2.17 -6.19 -7.27
N ASN A 44 -1.76 -7.11 -6.38
CA ASN A 44 -2.56 -7.59 -5.26
C ASN A 44 -1.75 -7.43 -3.98
N GLY A 45 -2.41 -7.08 -2.89
CA GLY A 45 -1.72 -7.03 -1.61
C GLY A 45 -2.55 -6.52 -0.46
N VAL A 46 -1.99 -6.66 0.73
CA VAL A 46 -2.47 -6.02 1.95
C VAL A 46 -1.84 -4.64 2.04
N VAL A 47 -2.67 -3.60 2.02
CA VAL A 47 -2.23 -2.20 2.08
C VAL A 47 -2.23 -1.64 3.50
N TRP A 48 -3.00 -2.26 4.40
CA TRP A 48 -3.11 -1.86 5.80
C TRP A 48 -3.51 -3.05 6.68
N SER A 49 -3.03 -3.04 7.92
CA SER A 49 -3.46 -3.98 8.96
C SER A 49 -3.48 -3.33 10.34
N GLY A 50 -4.63 -3.35 11.02
CA GLY A 50 -4.82 -2.87 12.38
C GLY A 50 -4.82 -3.99 13.41
N LEU A 51 -3.75 -4.78 13.46
CA LEU A 51 -3.66 -5.98 14.27
C LEU A 51 -3.17 -5.64 15.69
N GLU A 52 -3.88 -6.16 16.69
CA GLU A 52 -3.58 -5.83 18.10
C GLU A 52 -2.64 -6.84 18.76
N SER A 53 -2.65 -8.10 18.30
CA SER A 53 -1.86 -9.16 18.88
C SER A 53 -1.16 -10.05 17.85
N ALA A 54 -0.17 -10.77 18.36
CA ALA A 54 0.48 -11.91 17.73
C ALA A 54 -0.50 -12.90 17.06
N ALA A 55 -1.53 -13.30 17.82
CA ALA A 55 -2.48 -14.31 17.37
C ALA A 55 -3.38 -13.75 16.25
N ASP A 56 -3.77 -12.47 16.35
CA ASP A 56 -4.53 -11.81 15.30
C ASP A 56 -3.71 -11.72 14.01
N ALA A 57 -2.41 -11.43 14.13
CA ALA A 57 -1.51 -11.38 12.99
C ALA A 57 -1.39 -12.74 12.30
N ASP A 58 -1.15 -13.81 13.05
CA ASP A 58 -1.05 -15.17 12.49
C ASP A 58 -2.35 -15.58 11.77
N ALA A 59 -3.50 -15.29 12.38
CA ALA A 59 -4.80 -15.57 11.80
C ALA A 59 -5.05 -14.77 10.52
N ALA A 60 -4.76 -13.47 10.54
CA ALA A 60 -4.93 -12.59 9.38
C ALA A 60 -4.01 -13.01 8.22
N ILE A 61 -2.74 -13.32 8.50
CA ILE A 61 -1.78 -13.80 7.51
C ILE A 61 -2.29 -15.10 6.86
N ALA A 62 -2.71 -16.08 7.66
CA ALA A 62 -3.24 -17.33 7.16
C ALA A 62 -4.49 -17.14 6.29
N GLU A 63 -5.40 -16.23 6.69
CA GLU A 63 -6.59 -15.90 5.91
C GLU A 63 -6.23 -15.31 4.54
N GLN A 64 -5.28 -14.37 4.50
CA GLN A 64 -4.89 -13.74 3.23
C GLN A 64 -4.15 -14.70 2.29
N ILE A 65 -3.30 -15.57 2.84
CA ILE A 65 -2.66 -16.66 2.07
C ILE A 65 -3.72 -17.58 1.48
N ALA A 66 -4.73 -17.99 2.27
CA ALA A 66 -5.80 -18.86 1.79
C ALA A 66 -6.63 -18.17 0.70
N TYR A 67 -6.95 -16.89 0.86
CA TYR A 67 -7.70 -16.12 -0.11
C TYR A 67 -6.95 -16.02 -1.46
N PHE A 68 -5.72 -15.52 -1.46
CA PHE A 68 -4.96 -15.34 -2.70
C PHE A 68 -4.50 -16.66 -3.31
N GLY A 69 -4.18 -17.66 -2.48
CA GLY A 69 -3.91 -19.03 -2.91
C GLY A 69 -5.11 -19.66 -3.61
N GLY A 70 -6.33 -19.45 -3.09
CA GLY A 70 -7.57 -19.89 -3.73
C GLY A 70 -7.85 -19.23 -5.09
N LEU A 71 -7.30 -18.04 -5.31
CA LEU A 71 -7.35 -17.33 -6.60
C LEU A 71 -6.18 -17.69 -7.53
N GLY A 72 -5.18 -18.43 -7.06
CA GLY A 72 -3.94 -18.69 -7.79
C GLY A 72 -3.14 -17.41 -8.08
N ARG A 73 -3.18 -16.43 -7.17
CA ARG A 73 -2.53 -15.12 -7.35
C ARG A 73 -1.44 -14.92 -6.32
N GLU A 74 -0.34 -14.35 -6.76
CA GLU A 74 0.67 -13.78 -5.87
C GLU A 74 0.18 -12.44 -5.31
N PHE A 75 0.66 -12.10 -4.12
CA PHE A 75 0.34 -10.85 -3.45
C PHE A 75 1.47 -10.40 -2.52
N GLU A 76 1.46 -9.12 -2.20
CA GLU A 76 2.42 -8.47 -1.31
C GLU A 76 1.75 -8.05 0.01
N TRP A 77 2.52 -7.92 1.09
CA TRP A 77 2.08 -7.25 2.32
C TRP A 77 2.91 -6.00 2.56
N LYS A 78 2.28 -4.82 2.46
CA LYS A 78 2.95 -3.54 2.71
C LYS A 78 3.17 -3.35 4.21
N LEU A 79 4.38 -3.69 4.66
CA LEU A 79 4.82 -3.57 6.04
C LEU A 79 5.57 -2.25 6.26
N TYR A 80 5.13 -1.50 7.26
CA TYR A 80 5.81 -0.30 7.73
C TYR A 80 6.38 -0.53 9.12
N GLY A 81 7.52 0.10 9.44
CA GLY A 81 8.21 -0.10 10.72
C GLY A 81 7.40 0.31 11.96
N HIS A 82 6.32 1.06 11.78
CA HIS A 82 5.39 1.45 12.85
C HIS A 82 4.13 0.58 12.92
N ASP A 83 3.99 -0.42 12.05
CA ASP A 83 2.87 -1.34 12.08
C ASP A 83 2.89 -2.19 13.35
N ARG A 84 1.70 -2.62 13.77
CA ARG A 84 1.51 -3.52 14.90
C ARG A 84 0.98 -4.87 14.43
N PRO A 85 1.33 -5.96 15.15
CA PRO A 85 2.29 -6.00 16.25
C PRO A 85 3.74 -5.79 15.75
N VAL A 86 4.68 -5.43 16.65
CA VAL A 86 6.07 -5.07 16.25
C VAL A 86 6.80 -6.23 15.56
N GLU A 87 6.44 -7.46 15.91
CA GLU A 87 6.95 -8.69 15.31
C GLU A 87 6.25 -9.11 14.01
N LEU A 88 5.35 -8.29 13.45
CA LEU A 88 4.59 -8.63 12.24
C LEU A 88 5.50 -9.06 11.07
N GLY A 89 6.65 -8.39 10.91
CA GLY A 89 7.65 -8.79 9.92
C GLY A 89 8.19 -10.21 10.11
N GLU A 90 8.53 -10.59 11.34
CA GLU A 90 9.02 -11.94 11.66
C GLU A 90 7.96 -13.01 11.38
N ARG A 91 6.69 -12.68 11.63
CA ARG A 91 5.55 -13.57 11.37
C ARG A 91 5.31 -13.76 9.87
N LEU A 92 5.38 -12.69 9.08
CA LEU A 92 5.30 -12.77 7.63
C LEU A 92 6.41 -13.68 7.08
N LEU A 93 7.65 -13.53 7.57
CA LEU A 93 8.76 -14.42 7.20
C LEU A 93 8.48 -15.88 7.57
N ALA A 94 8.00 -16.13 8.79
CA ALA A 94 7.64 -17.49 9.24
C ALA A 94 6.53 -18.12 8.41
N ALA A 95 5.63 -17.31 7.83
CA ALA A 95 4.58 -17.74 6.92
C ALA A 95 5.03 -17.91 5.46
N GLY A 96 6.30 -17.65 5.15
CA GLY A 96 6.90 -17.88 3.83
C GLY A 96 6.94 -16.64 2.92
N PHE A 97 6.67 -15.44 3.43
CA PHE A 97 6.92 -14.21 2.68
C PHE A 97 8.42 -13.99 2.50
N VAL A 98 8.79 -13.40 1.37
CA VAL A 98 10.17 -12.99 1.07
C VAL A 98 10.22 -11.45 1.09
N PRO A 99 11.14 -10.84 1.86
CA PRO A 99 11.23 -9.39 1.93
C PRO A 99 11.80 -8.82 0.63
N GLU A 100 11.15 -7.77 0.13
CA GLU A 100 11.70 -6.92 -0.93
C GLU A 100 12.67 -5.89 -0.35
N PRO A 101 13.45 -5.16 -1.18
CA PRO A 101 14.31 -4.09 -0.71
C PRO A 101 13.55 -3.08 0.15
N VAL A 102 14.17 -2.64 1.25
CA VAL A 102 13.56 -1.65 2.13
C VAL A 102 13.40 -0.32 1.39
N GLU A 103 12.18 0.19 1.38
CA GLU A 103 11.85 1.51 0.84
C GLU A 103 11.68 2.55 1.94
N THR A 104 11.97 3.81 1.64
CA THR A 104 11.81 4.93 2.59
C THR A 104 10.50 5.67 2.33
N LEU A 105 9.65 5.76 3.35
CA LEU A 105 8.46 6.63 3.32
C LEU A 105 8.88 8.09 3.50
N MET A 106 8.65 8.91 2.48
CA MET A 106 8.89 10.35 2.53
C MET A 106 7.57 11.10 2.70
N ILE A 107 7.51 11.98 3.70
CA ILE A 107 6.36 12.86 3.94
C ILE A 107 6.86 14.30 4.10
N GLY A 108 6.25 15.23 3.37
CA GLY A 108 6.69 16.63 3.34
C GLY A 108 5.53 17.60 3.20
N GLU A 109 5.67 18.78 3.79
CA GLU A 109 4.76 19.90 3.60
C GLU A 109 4.94 20.49 2.19
N ILE A 110 3.86 20.58 1.42
CA ILE A 110 3.90 21.12 0.06
C ILE A 110 4.07 22.65 0.06
N ALA A 111 3.57 23.35 1.08
CA ALA A 111 3.50 24.81 1.14
C ALA A 111 4.86 25.55 1.21
N GLY A 112 5.99 24.83 1.10
CA GLY A 112 7.32 25.38 0.94
C GLY A 112 8.21 24.57 -0.02
N ALA A 113 7.64 23.60 -0.74
CA ALA A 113 8.37 22.83 -1.74
C ALA A 113 8.56 23.69 -2.99
N LEU A 114 9.74 24.32 -3.14
CA LEU A 114 10.17 24.84 -4.43
C LEU A 114 10.32 23.64 -5.38
N LEU A 115 9.33 23.44 -6.24
CA LEU A 115 9.42 22.52 -7.39
C LEU A 115 10.19 23.18 -8.56
N ASP A 116 11.13 24.09 -8.24
CA ASP A 116 11.97 24.82 -9.20
C ASP A 116 13.10 23.92 -9.73
N ALA A 117 12.80 22.65 -9.99
CA ALA A 117 13.66 21.83 -10.81
C ALA A 117 13.47 22.29 -12.26
N GLU A 118 14.43 23.06 -12.78
CA GLU A 118 14.47 23.32 -14.21
C GLU A 118 14.53 21.96 -14.93
N PRO A 119 13.58 21.67 -15.83
CA PRO A 119 13.61 20.42 -16.58
C PRO A 119 14.91 20.38 -17.40
N PRO A 120 15.53 19.20 -17.57
CA PRO A 120 16.76 19.10 -18.35
C PRO A 120 16.54 19.65 -19.76
N GLN A 121 17.55 20.34 -20.29
CA GLN A 121 17.45 20.97 -21.61
C GLN A 121 17.09 19.94 -22.68
N GLY A 122 16.01 20.21 -23.44
CA GLY A 122 15.44 19.27 -24.42
C GLY A 122 14.18 18.54 -23.98
N SER A 123 13.71 18.73 -22.73
CA SER A 123 12.41 18.21 -22.28
C SER A 123 11.25 18.97 -22.94
N GLY A 124 10.43 18.27 -23.73
CA GLY A 124 9.16 18.83 -24.21
C GLY A 124 8.19 19.08 -23.06
N TRP A 125 7.25 20.02 -23.25
CA TRP A 125 6.20 20.31 -22.25
C TRP A 125 5.36 19.05 -21.96
N CYS A 126 5.25 18.66 -20.69
CA CYS A 126 4.22 17.71 -20.25
C CYS A 126 2.85 18.39 -20.35
N ARG A 127 2.10 18.11 -21.41
CA ARG A 127 0.69 18.51 -21.49
C ARG A 127 -0.11 17.57 -20.60
N SER A 128 -0.99 18.14 -19.77
CA SER A 128 -2.03 17.34 -19.11
C SER A 128 -2.83 16.58 -20.18
N PRO A 129 -3.17 15.30 -19.97
CA PRO A 129 -4.05 14.59 -20.88
C PRO A 129 -5.48 15.13 -20.70
N THR A 130 -5.76 16.32 -21.22
CA THR A 130 -7.13 16.78 -21.49
C THR A 130 -7.58 16.17 -22.82
N GLY A 131 -7.60 14.85 -22.88
CA GLY A 131 -8.15 14.08 -23.97
C GLY A 131 -9.41 13.40 -23.48
N ARG A 132 -10.57 13.90 -23.90
CA ARG A 132 -11.85 13.18 -23.77
C ARG A 132 -11.75 11.98 -24.71
N ALA A 133 -11.55 10.77 -24.17
CA ALA A 133 -11.64 9.56 -24.98
C ALA A 133 -13.13 9.34 -25.32
N SER A 134 -13.47 9.53 -26.59
CA SER A 134 -14.71 9.02 -27.18
C SER A 134 -14.48 7.60 -27.68
N ILE A 135 -15.51 6.78 -27.43
CA ILE A 135 -15.74 5.34 -27.71
C ILE A 135 -14.99 4.39 -26.77
#